data_AF-A0A832IM77-F1
#
_entry.id   AF-A0A832IM77-F1
#
_cell.length_a   1.000
_cell.length_b   1.000
_cell.length_c   1.000
_cell.angle_alpha   90.00
_cell.angle_beta   90.00
_cell.angle_gamma   90.00
#
_symmetry.space_group_name_H-M   'P 1'
#
loop_
_entity.id
_entity.type
_entity.pdbx_description
1 polymer ?
#
loop_
_entity_poly.entity_id
_entity_poly.type
_entity_poly.pdbx_seq_one_letter_code
_entity_poly.pdbx_strand_id
1 'polypeptide(L)'
;MAEKKWYNVFVSVEDEGKKAESQGGEVPPVSKPTVEEPELEQPVARVGEEMPSFEAIFQAFGIKEPSHGFTVYRAEELLKSVHLKNATPEIKRSALMVALEALRIPPEEVVQDAVRRDKALTQFEKIEERRLRELEQKKSEENKRLQEEMERIFNEIREKMEENNNIIKEAREKFHSWQEDKEKEEQRLSSVLQFFVSQENIAPSQQSTGRRRRANPPSEE
;
A
#
# COMPACT_ATOMS: atom_id res chain seq x y z
N MET A 1 13.80 4.43 29.88
CA MET A 1 12.96 4.99 28.81
C MET A 1 13.21 4.13 27.58
N ALA A 2 12.20 3.37 27.15
CA ALA A 2 12.31 2.56 25.94
C ALA A 2 10.97 2.65 25.20
N GLU A 3 10.93 3.62 24.29
CA GLU A 3 9.86 3.84 23.33
C GLU A 3 10.05 2.88 22.17
N LYS A 4 9.00 2.11 21.86
CA LYS A 4 8.73 1.45 20.56
C LYS A 4 7.29 0.94 20.58
N LYS A 5 6.34 1.88 20.47
CA LYS A 5 4.91 1.60 20.26
C LYS A 5 4.51 2.12 18.89
N TRP A 6 4.86 1.37 17.85
CA TRP A 6 4.25 1.43 16.52
C TRP A 6 3.96 -0.05 16.22
N TYR A 7 2.74 -0.54 16.09
CA TYR A 7 1.64 -0.10 15.24
C TYR A 7 0.31 -0.55 15.85
N ASN A 8 -0.66 0.38 15.93
CA ASN A 8 -2.08 0.07 16.07
C ASN A 8 -2.85 1.12 15.26
N VAL A 9 -2.90 0.91 13.94
CA VAL A 9 -3.84 1.59 13.04
C VAL A 9 -4.24 0.55 11.99
N PHE A 10 -5.19 -0.31 12.35
CA PHE A 10 -6.00 -1.02 11.35
C PHE A 10 -7.36 -0.33 11.30
N VAL A 11 -7.68 0.15 10.10
CA VAL A 11 -8.94 0.75 9.70
C VAL A 11 -9.98 -0.36 9.58
N SER A 12 -11.03 -0.30 10.39
CA SER A 12 -12.29 -1.00 10.12
C SER A 12 -13.20 -0.05 9.35
N VAL A 13 -13.48 -0.36 8.08
CA VAL A 13 -14.71 0.10 7.43
C VAL A 13 -15.55 -1.16 7.24
N GLU A 14 -16.57 -1.28 8.09
CA GLU A 14 -17.64 -2.26 7.97
C GLU A 14 -18.47 -1.96 6.72
N ASP A 15 -18.63 -2.98 5.89
CA ASP A 15 -19.52 -3.01 4.74
C ASP A 15 -20.86 -3.60 5.20
N GLU A 16 -21.82 -2.73 5.53
CA GLU A 16 -23.20 -3.10 5.84
C GLU A 16 -24.04 -3.03 4.54
N GLY A 17 -24.21 -4.20 3.93
CA GLY A 17 -25.13 -4.38 2.82
C GLY A 17 -26.59 -4.15 3.20
N LYS A 18 -27.36 -3.53 2.30
CA LYS A 18 -28.81 -3.69 2.25
C LYS A 18 -29.30 -3.91 0.82
N LYS A 19 -29.83 -5.12 0.62
CA LYS A 19 -30.75 -5.52 -0.46
C LYS A 19 -32.02 -4.66 -0.45
N ALA A 20 -32.51 -4.31 -1.64
CA ALA A 20 -33.94 -4.15 -1.89
C ALA A 20 -34.25 -4.59 -3.33
N GLU A 21 -35.01 -5.68 -3.45
CA GLU A 21 -35.75 -6.05 -4.66
C GLU A 21 -37.03 -5.20 -4.75
N SER A 22 -37.42 -4.76 -5.95
CA SER A 22 -38.76 -5.06 -6.48
C SER A 22 -38.96 -4.58 -7.93
N GLN A 23 -39.44 -5.54 -8.74
CA GLN A 23 -40.49 -5.45 -9.76
C GLN A 23 -40.23 -4.79 -11.12
N GLY A 24 -40.60 -5.58 -12.15
CA GLY A 24 -40.50 -5.27 -13.56
C GLY A 24 -41.63 -4.39 -14.09
N GLY A 25 -41.32 -3.81 -15.25
CA GLY A 25 -42.22 -3.14 -16.17
C GLY A 25 -41.50 -3.01 -17.51
N GLU A 26 -41.98 -3.73 -18.52
CA GLU A 26 -41.44 -3.85 -19.86
C GLU A 26 -42.03 -2.77 -20.77
N VAL A 27 -41.18 -1.89 -21.34
CA VAL A 27 -41.44 -1.08 -22.56
C VAL A 27 -40.11 -0.52 -23.12
N PRO A 28 -40.02 -0.20 -24.44
CA PRO A 28 -39.00 -0.67 -25.40
C PRO A 28 -37.70 0.16 -25.46
N PRO A 29 -36.64 -0.30 -26.19
CA PRO A 29 -35.33 0.32 -26.15
C PRO A 29 -35.31 1.62 -26.96
N VAL A 30 -35.27 2.75 -26.26
CA VAL A 30 -34.87 4.02 -26.86
C VAL A 30 -33.34 4.02 -26.95
N SER A 31 -32.86 3.93 -28.18
CA SER A 31 -31.46 4.04 -28.57
C SER A 31 -30.79 5.23 -27.87
N LYS A 32 -29.91 4.93 -26.91
CA LYS A 32 -28.96 5.92 -26.41
C LYS A 32 -27.97 6.18 -27.55
N PRO A 33 -27.79 7.44 -28.00
CA PRO A 33 -26.69 7.73 -28.91
C PRO A 33 -25.40 7.42 -28.16
N THR A 34 -24.63 6.47 -28.71
CA THR A 34 -23.23 6.27 -28.38
C THR A 34 -22.52 7.59 -28.62
N VAL A 35 -22.28 8.33 -27.54
CA VAL A 35 -21.33 9.43 -27.55
C VAL A 35 -19.98 8.75 -27.57
N GLU A 36 -19.40 8.66 -28.77
CA GLU A 36 -18.01 8.28 -28.97
C GLU A 36 -17.15 9.21 -28.11
N GLU A 37 -16.68 8.66 -26.99
CA GLU A 37 -15.68 9.27 -26.13
C GLU A 37 -14.39 9.27 -26.95
N PRO A 38 -13.81 10.43 -27.30
CA PRO A 38 -12.61 10.45 -28.12
C PRO A 38 -11.50 9.72 -27.39
N GLU A 39 -11.08 8.59 -27.96
CA GLU A 39 -9.95 7.79 -27.51
C GLU A 39 -8.68 8.61 -27.78
N LEU A 40 -8.30 9.43 -26.80
CA LEU A 40 -7.05 10.16 -26.84
C LEU A 40 -5.91 9.16 -26.60
N GLU A 41 -5.34 8.68 -27.69
CA GLU A 41 -4.27 7.67 -27.74
C GLU A 41 -2.95 8.09 -27.08
N GLN A 42 -2.85 9.28 -26.47
CA GLN A 42 -1.61 9.70 -25.81
C GLN A 42 -1.86 10.19 -24.38
N PRO A 43 -1.61 9.32 -23.38
CA PRO A 43 -1.42 9.71 -22.00
C PRO A 43 -0.38 10.81 -21.86
N VAL A 44 -0.81 12.04 -21.62
CA VAL A 44 0.11 13.16 -21.31
C VAL A 44 0.79 12.94 -19.95
N ALA A 45 0.25 12.05 -19.11
CA ALA A 45 0.81 11.68 -17.82
C ALA A 45 1.00 10.15 -17.75
N ARG A 46 2.19 9.70 -17.34
CA ARG A 46 2.43 8.31 -16.93
C ARG A 46 2.60 8.26 -15.42
N VAL A 47 2.20 7.13 -14.83
CA VAL A 47 2.39 6.87 -13.41
C VAL A 47 3.88 7.00 -13.04
N GLY A 48 4.19 7.94 -12.16
CA GLY A 48 5.56 8.21 -11.68
C GLY A 48 6.32 9.29 -12.46
N GLU A 49 5.72 9.87 -13.51
CA GLU A 49 6.24 11.07 -14.17
C GLU A 49 5.60 12.33 -13.56
N GLU A 50 6.28 13.48 -13.72
CA GLU A 50 5.72 14.77 -13.30
C GLU A 50 4.42 15.06 -14.05
N MET A 51 3.47 15.68 -13.35
CA MET A 51 2.17 16.01 -13.93
C MET A 51 2.36 16.98 -15.10
N PRO A 52 1.76 16.70 -16.28
CA PRO A 52 1.96 17.51 -17.46
C PRO A 52 1.45 18.93 -17.26
N SER A 53 2.09 19.89 -17.93
CA SER A 53 1.62 21.27 -17.93
C SER A 53 0.23 21.38 -18.56
N PHE A 54 -0.56 22.37 -18.12
CA PHE A 54 -1.89 22.61 -18.68
C PHE A 54 -1.86 22.85 -20.19
N GLU A 55 -0.79 23.47 -20.71
CA GLU A 55 -0.61 23.66 -22.15
C GLU A 55 -0.46 22.31 -22.88
N ALA A 56 0.34 21.37 -22.34
CA ALA A 56 0.48 20.05 -22.90
C ALA A 56 -0.84 19.26 -22.86
N ILE A 57 -1.63 19.42 -21.79
CA ILE A 57 -2.99 18.87 -21.69
C ILE A 57 -3.86 19.45 -22.82
N PHE A 58 -3.95 20.77 -22.96
CA PHE A 58 -4.77 21.39 -23.99
C PHE A 58 -4.34 20.99 -25.41
N GLN A 59 -3.04 20.90 -25.68
CA GLN A 59 -2.53 20.44 -26.97
C GLN A 59 -2.92 18.98 -27.25
N ALA A 60 -2.84 18.10 -26.24
CA ALA A 60 -3.26 16.71 -26.38
C ALA A 60 -4.76 16.58 -26.68
N PHE A 61 -5.59 17.43 -26.07
CA PHE A 61 -7.02 17.52 -26.37
C PHE A 61 -7.34 18.28 -27.67
N GLY A 62 -6.32 18.68 -28.45
CA GLY A 62 -6.49 19.36 -29.73
C GLY A 62 -7.00 20.81 -29.62
N ILE A 63 -6.94 21.41 -28.42
CA ILE A 63 -7.33 22.79 -28.19
C ILE A 63 -6.20 23.69 -28.69
N LYS A 64 -6.38 24.24 -29.89
CA LYS A 64 -5.48 25.23 -30.49
C LYS A 64 -5.91 26.63 -30.10
N GLU A 65 -4.94 27.54 -30.01
CA GLU A 65 -5.24 28.96 -29.84
C GLU A 65 -6.03 29.49 -31.05
N PRO A 66 -7.07 30.30 -30.82
CA PRO A 66 -7.83 30.91 -31.91
C PRO A 66 -6.95 31.82 -32.78
N SER A 67 -7.27 31.94 -34.07
CA SER A 67 -6.50 32.76 -35.02
C SER A 67 -6.40 34.24 -34.66
N HIS A 68 -7.34 34.74 -33.85
CA HIS A 68 -7.36 36.12 -33.35
C HIS A 68 -6.54 36.31 -32.06
N GLY A 69 -5.96 35.25 -31.48
CA GLY A 69 -5.08 35.29 -30.30
C GLY A 69 -5.74 35.73 -28.99
N PHE A 70 -7.06 35.93 -28.98
CA PHE A 70 -7.80 36.39 -27.80
C PHE A 70 -8.46 35.20 -27.09
N THR A 71 -7.71 34.56 -26.20
CA THR A 71 -8.17 33.43 -25.39
C THR A 71 -8.75 33.90 -24.06
N VAL A 72 -9.32 32.98 -23.29
CA VAL A 72 -9.77 33.23 -21.91
C VAL A 72 -8.62 33.74 -21.03
N TYR A 73 -7.39 33.27 -21.24
CA TYR A 73 -6.22 33.77 -20.52
C TYR A 73 -5.91 35.22 -20.86
N ARG A 74 -6.13 35.64 -22.11
CA ARG A 74 -5.96 37.05 -22.50
C ARG A 74 -7.02 37.94 -21.85
N ALA A 75 -8.26 37.45 -21.73
CA ALA A 75 -9.31 38.14 -20.98
C ALA A 75 -8.98 38.24 -19.48
N GLU A 76 -8.45 37.17 -18.88
CA GLU A 76 -7.99 37.15 -17.50
C GLU A 76 -6.85 38.15 -17.26
N GLU A 77 -5.87 38.19 -18.15
CA GLU A 77 -4.74 39.13 -18.09
C GLU A 77 -5.23 40.59 -18.14
N LEU A 78 -6.17 40.89 -19.03
CA LEU A 78 -6.78 42.22 -19.13
C LEU A 78 -7.49 42.60 -17.82
N LEU A 79 -8.22 41.68 -17.21
CA LEU A 79 -8.90 41.89 -15.93
C LEU A 79 -7.93 42.08 -14.75
N LYS A 80 -6.73 41.48 -14.82
CA LYS A 80 -5.66 41.62 -13.82
C LYS A 80 -4.83 42.90 -14.02
N SER A 81 -5.03 43.64 -15.12
CA SER A 81 -4.30 44.87 -15.40
C SER A 81 -4.47 45.91 -14.29
N VAL A 82 -3.50 46.81 -14.16
CA VAL A 82 -3.47 47.85 -13.11
C VAL A 82 -4.74 48.71 -13.13
N HIS A 83 -5.31 48.93 -14.32
CA HIS A 83 -6.48 49.77 -14.53
C HIS A 83 -7.81 49.07 -14.19
N LEU A 84 -7.86 47.74 -14.28
CA LEU A 84 -9.10 46.98 -14.08
C LEU A 84 -9.12 46.15 -12.80
N LYS A 85 -7.98 45.84 -12.18
CA LYS A 85 -7.91 44.96 -11.00
C LYS A 85 -8.85 45.39 -9.86
N ASN A 86 -8.89 46.70 -9.57
CA ASN A 86 -9.68 47.31 -8.50
C ASN A 86 -11.02 47.89 -8.98
N ALA A 87 -11.35 47.73 -10.26
CA ALA A 87 -12.60 48.23 -10.83
C ALA A 87 -13.80 47.37 -10.41
N THR A 88 -14.99 47.96 -10.44
CA THR A 88 -16.25 47.23 -10.18
C THR A 88 -16.52 46.18 -11.27
N PRO A 89 -17.27 45.11 -10.99
CA PRO A 89 -17.56 44.07 -11.98
C PRO A 89 -18.24 44.62 -13.24
N GLU A 90 -19.07 45.67 -13.11
CA GLU A 90 -19.72 46.33 -14.25
C GLU A 90 -18.71 47.03 -15.17
N ILE A 91 -17.70 47.69 -14.59
CA ILE A 91 -16.62 48.35 -15.35
C ILE A 91 -15.74 47.30 -16.03
N LYS A 92 -15.41 46.21 -15.32
CA LYS A 92 -14.66 45.07 -15.89
C LYS A 92 -15.38 44.45 -17.08
N ARG A 93 -16.69 44.21 -16.96
CA ARG A 93 -17.53 43.69 -18.04
C ARG A 93 -17.56 44.64 -19.23
N SER A 94 -17.77 45.93 -18.98
CA SER A 94 -17.85 46.94 -20.04
C SER A 94 -16.51 47.07 -20.79
N ALA A 95 -15.39 47.08 -20.06
CA ALA A 95 -14.06 47.14 -20.64
C ALA A 95 -13.74 45.90 -21.51
N LEU A 96 -14.13 44.71 -21.07
CA LEU A 96 -13.99 43.48 -21.87
C LEU A 96 -14.83 43.53 -23.15
N MET A 97 -16.10 43.96 -23.05
CA MET A 97 -16.98 44.05 -24.23
C MET A 97 -16.47 45.06 -25.25
N VAL A 98 -15.96 46.22 -24.80
CA VAL A 98 -15.34 47.22 -25.67
C VAL A 98 -14.07 46.67 -26.33
N ALA A 99 -13.23 45.92 -25.59
CA ALA A 99 -12.03 45.30 -26.15
C ALA A 99 -12.37 44.24 -27.21
N LEU A 100 -13.39 43.43 -26.97
CA LEU A 100 -13.89 42.43 -27.93
C LEU A 100 -14.48 43.10 -29.18
N GLU A 101 -15.27 44.16 -29.01
CA GLU A 101 -15.86 44.91 -30.12
C GLU A 101 -14.78 45.57 -30.99
N ALA A 102 -13.74 46.14 -30.37
CA ALA A 102 -12.60 46.73 -31.07
C ALA A 102 -11.83 45.70 -31.91
N LEU A 103 -11.76 44.45 -31.45
CA LEU A 103 -11.13 43.33 -32.15
C LEU A 103 -12.09 42.58 -33.10
N ARG A 104 -13.37 42.97 -33.14
CA ARG A 104 -14.44 42.29 -33.91
C ARG A 104 -14.61 40.80 -33.54
N ILE A 105 -14.36 40.46 -32.27
CA ILE A 105 -14.46 39.09 -31.76
C ILE A 105 -15.80 38.93 -31.03
N PRO A 106 -16.62 37.92 -31.38
CA PRO A 106 -17.86 37.65 -30.65
C PRO A 106 -17.54 37.13 -29.23
N PRO A 107 -18.24 37.61 -28.19
CA PRO A 107 -18.02 37.13 -26.82
C PRO A 107 -18.26 35.62 -26.68
N GLU A 108 -19.09 35.04 -27.54
CA GLU A 108 -19.36 33.60 -27.61
C GLU A 108 -18.10 32.78 -27.88
N GLU A 109 -17.14 33.29 -28.67
CA GLU A 109 -15.89 32.56 -28.96
C GLU A 109 -15.01 32.42 -27.72
N VAL A 110 -14.92 33.46 -26.88
CA VAL A 110 -14.16 33.40 -25.62
C VAL A 110 -14.84 32.47 -24.63
N VAL A 111 -16.17 32.49 -24.56
CA VAL A 111 -16.93 31.56 -23.73
C VAL A 111 -16.75 30.12 -24.20
N GLN A 112 -16.77 29.87 -25.52
CA GLN A 112 -16.50 28.54 -26.07
C GLN A 112 -15.08 28.07 -25.80
N ASP A 113 -14.08 28.95 -25.87
CA ASP A 113 -12.69 28.63 -25.48
C ASP A 113 -12.62 28.20 -24.01
N ALA A 114 -13.32 28.90 -23.11
CA ALA A 114 -13.39 28.55 -21.69
C ALA A 114 -13.99 27.15 -21.47
N VAL A 115 -15.15 26.91 -22.09
CA VAL A 115 -15.87 25.64 -21.96
C VAL A 115 -15.07 24.48 -22.55
N ARG A 116 -14.36 24.68 -23.66
CA ARG A 116 -13.50 23.64 -24.26
C ARG A 116 -12.34 23.29 -23.34
N ARG A 117 -11.65 24.29 -22.78
CA ARG A 117 -10.54 24.07 -21.84
C ARG A 117 -11.01 23.37 -20.58
N ASP A 118 -12.12 23.83 -19.98
CA ASP A 118 -12.72 23.19 -18.81
C ASP A 118 -13.10 21.73 -19.08
N LYS A 119 -13.75 21.46 -20.21
CA LYS A 119 -14.09 20.09 -20.63
C LYS A 119 -12.84 19.21 -20.78
N ALA A 120 -11.76 19.74 -21.36
CA ALA A 120 -10.51 19.00 -21.48
C ALA A 120 -9.90 18.68 -20.10
N LEU A 121 -9.97 19.62 -19.15
CA LEU A 121 -9.51 19.37 -17.78
C LEU A 121 -10.35 18.29 -17.09
N THR A 122 -11.69 18.35 -17.20
CA THR A 122 -12.57 17.30 -16.64
C THR A 122 -12.31 15.93 -17.26
N GLN A 123 -12.05 15.87 -18.57
CA GLN A 123 -11.73 14.62 -19.25
C GLN A 123 -10.36 14.08 -18.81
N PHE A 124 -9.37 14.95 -18.68
CA PHE A 124 -8.04 14.58 -18.16
C PHE A 124 -8.14 14.03 -16.73
N GLU A 125 -8.89 14.70 -15.84
CA GLU A 125 -9.14 14.26 -14.47
C GLU A 125 -9.73 12.84 -14.43
N LYS A 126 -10.76 12.57 -15.24
CA LYS A 126 -11.36 11.23 -15.32
C LYS A 126 -10.39 10.15 -15.80
N ILE A 127 -9.52 10.49 -16.76
CA ILE A 127 -8.50 9.57 -17.25
C ILE A 127 -7.50 9.27 -16.13
N GLU A 128 -7.07 10.29 -15.41
CA GLU A 128 -6.07 10.14 -14.35
C GLU A 128 -6.63 9.41 -13.14
N GLU A 129 -7.88 9.66 -12.75
CA GLU A 129 -8.58 8.87 -11.73
C GLU A 129 -8.68 7.39 -12.11
N ARG A 130 -8.95 7.09 -13.38
CA ARG A 130 -9.02 5.70 -13.86
C ARG A 130 -7.66 5.03 -13.74
N ARG A 131 -6.59 5.70 -14.16
CA ARG A 131 -5.20 5.19 -14.04
C ARG A 131 -4.80 4.98 -12.59
N LEU A 132 -5.15 5.92 -11.71
CA LEU A 132 -4.88 5.79 -10.29
C LEU A 132 -5.58 4.55 -9.73
N ARG A 133 -6.87 4.37 -10.03
CA ARG A 133 -7.64 3.19 -9.61
C ARG A 133 -7.05 1.88 -10.14
N GLU A 134 -6.66 1.84 -11.41
CA GLU A 134 -6.02 0.66 -12.00
C GLU A 134 -4.68 0.33 -11.33
N LEU A 135 -3.87 1.36 -11.04
CA LEU A 135 -2.61 1.21 -10.33
C LEU A 135 -2.82 0.72 -8.91
N GLU A 136 -3.74 1.33 -8.16
CA GLU A 136 -4.10 0.95 -6.79
C GLU A 136 -4.57 -0.51 -6.75
N GLN A 137 -5.44 -0.90 -7.68
CA GLN A 137 -5.91 -2.28 -7.79
C GLN A 137 -4.74 -3.23 -8.05
N LYS A 138 -3.90 -2.94 -9.06
CA LYS A 138 -2.75 -3.78 -9.40
C LYS A 138 -1.78 -3.91 -8.22
N LYS A 139 -1.49 -2.82 -7.53
CA LYS A 139 -0.58 -2.82 -6.38
C LYS A 139 -1.18 -3.52 -5.16
N SER A 140 -2.49 -3.39 -4.95
CA SER A 140 -3.21 -4.14 -3.92
C SER A 140 -3.16 -5.65 -4.18
N GLU A 141 -3.37 -6.07 -5.43
CA GLU A 141 -3.27 -7.48 -5.83
C GLU A 141 -1.84 -8.03 -5.68
N GLU A 142 -0.83 -7.26 -6.11
CA GLU A 142 0.59 -7.61 -5.90
C GLU A 142 0.91 -7.76 -4.40
N ASN A 143 0.45 -6.83 -3.57
CA ASN A 143 0.66 -6.89 -2.12
C ASN A 143 -0.02 -8.10 -1.49
N LYS A 144 -1.26 -8.42 -1.88
CA LYS A 144 -1.99 -9.59 -1.41
C LYS A 144 -1.24 -10.88 -1.78
N ARG A 145 -0.74 -10.98 -3.01
CA ARG A 145 0.04 -12.14 -3.45
C ARG A 145 1.33 -12.32 -2.63
N LEU A 146 2.02 -11.21 -2.32
CA LEU A 146 3.21 -11.25 -1.46
C LEU A 146 2.86 -11.69 -0.03
N GLN A 147 1.73 -11.26 0.51
CA GLN A 147 1.25 -11.72 1.83
C GLN A 147 0.98 -13.23 1.84
N GLU A 148 0.30 -13.76 0.82
CA GLU A 148 0.05 -15.21 0.68
C GLU A 148 1.35 -16.02 0.57
N GLU A 149 2.36 -15.47 -0.11
CA GLU A 149 3.70 -16.09 -0.19
C GLU A 149 4.43 -16.04 1.16
N MET A 150 4.37 -14.92 1.88
CA MET A 150 4.90 -14.80 3.24
C MET A 150 4.26 -15.81 4.18
N GLU A 151 2.94 -15.95 4.18
CA GLU A 151 2.22 -16.91 5.02
C GLU A 151 2.62 -18.35 4.71
N ARG A 152 2.77 -18.69 3.43
CA ARG A 152 3.22 -20.03 3.01
C ARG A 152 4.61 -20.36 3.54
N ILE A 153 5.57 -19.47 3.32
CA ILE A 153 6.95 -19.66 3.78
C ILE A 153 6.99 -19.68 5.31
N PHE A 154 6.22 -18.81 5.98
CA PHE A 154 6.14 -18.78 7.43
C PHE A 154 5.62 -20.10 8.01
N ASN A 155 4.57 -20.67 7.42
CA ASN A 155 4.04 -21.96 7.84
C ASN A 155 5.05 -23.09 7.62
N GLU A 156 5.73 -23.12 6.47
CA GLU A 156 6.79 -24.11 6.21
C GLU A 156 7.93 -24.03 7.24
N ILE A 157 8.40 -22.82 7.56
CA ILE A 157 9.45 -22.62 8.56
C ILE A 157 8.95 -23.03 9.95
N ARG A 158 7.70 -22.71 10.28
CA ARG A 158 7.08 -23.09 11.54
C ARG A 158 7.00 -24.61 11.71
N GLU A 159 6.56 -25.33 10.69
CA GLU A 159 6.51 -26.80 10.70
C GLU A 159 7.91 -27.40 10.95
N LYS A 160 8.94 -26.88 10.27
CA LYS A 160 10.34 -27.31 10.50
C LYS A 160 10.82 -27.03 11.92
N MET A 161 10.44 -25.89 12.51
CA MET A 161 10.77 -25.59 13.91
C MET A 161 10.06 -26.54 14.86
N GLU A 162 8.79 -26.86 14.59
CA GLU A 162 8.02 -27.82 15.39
C GLU A 162 8.61 -29.23 15.31
N GLU A 163 9.01 -29.68 14.12
CA GLU A 163 9.71 -30.95 13.91
C GLU A 163 11.04 -31.00 14.68
N ASN A 164 11.89 -29.98 14.53
CA ASN A 164 13.16 -29.89 15.26
C ASN A 164 12.95 -29.91 16.79
N ASN A 165 11.94 -29.19 17.27
CA ASN A 165 11.60 -29.19 18.70
C ASN A 165 11.12 -30.57 19.17
N ASN A 166 10.37 -31.30 18.34
CA ASN A 166 9.93 -32.66 18.66
C ASN A 166 11.11 -33.63 18.72
N ILE A 167 12.06 -33.55 17.76
CA ILE A 167 13.29 -34.35 17.79
C ILE A 167 14.09 -34.08 19.07
N ILE A 168 14.22 -32.81 19.47
CA ILE A 168 14.90 -32.44 20.72
C ILE A 168 14.17 -33.01 21.94
N LYS A 169 12.83 -32.94 21.97
CA LYS A 169 12.01 -33.51 23.05
C LYS A 169 12.21 -35.03 23.16
N GLU A 170 12.09 -35.76 22.06
CA GLU A 170 12.30 -37.21 22.05
C GLU A 170 13.71 -37.60 22.50
N ALA A 171 14.73 -36.86 22.06
CA ALA A 171 16.11 -37.10 22.49
C ALA A 171 16.29 -36.87 24.00
N ARG A 172 15.63 -35.85 24.57
CA ARG A 172 15.64 -35.58 26.02
C ARG A 172 14.93 -36.67 26.80
N GLU A 173 13.78 -37.15 26.32
CA GLU A 173 13.03 -38.24 26.95
C GLU A 173 13.84 -39.55 26.95
N LYS A 174 14.45 -39.91 25.82
CA LYS A 174 15.37 -41.05 25.72
C LYS A 174 16.55 -40.91 26.68
N PHE A 175 17.16 -39.74 26.75
CA PHE A 175 18.25 -39.48 27.69
C PHE A 175 17.81 -39.63 29.15
N HIS A 176 16.64 -39.10 29.52
CA HIS A 176 16.10 -39.23 30.86
C HIS A 176 15.84 -40.68 31.24
N SER A 177 15.22 -41.46 30.34
CA SER A 177 14.98 -42.90 30.57
C SER A 177 16.29 -43.67 30.80
N TRP A 178 17.34 -43.35 30.03
CA TRP A 178 18.66 -43.93 30.24
C TRP A 178 19.28 -43.52 31.58
N GLN A 179 19.10 -42.28 32.03
CA GLN A 179 19.59 -41.84 33.34
C GLN A 179 18.93 -42.63 34.47
N GLU A 180 17.61 -42.86 34.41
CA GLU A 180 16.91 -43.68 35.39
C GLU A 180 17.44 -45.12 35.42
N ASP A 181 17.67 -45.72 34.25
CA ASP A 181 18.21 -47.08 34.16
C ASP A 181 19.67 -47.15 34.66
N LYS A 182 20.46 -46.12 34.37
CA LYS A 182 21.82 -45.97 34.90
C LYS A 182 21.80 -45.90 36.43
N GLU A 183 20.92 -45.11 37.02
CA GLU A 183 20.80 -44.99 38.48
C GLU A 183 20.42 -46.33 39.13
N LYS A 184 19.47 -47.08 38.55
CA LYS A 184 19.10 -48.42 39.02
C LYS A 184 20.29 -49.39 38.98
N GLU A 185 21.07 -49.36 37.90
CA GLU A 185 22.24 -50.24 37.76
C GLU A 185 23.36 -49.82 38.73
N GLU A 186 23.62 -48.53 38.91
CA GLU A 186 24.57 -48.04 39.91
C GLU A 186 24.16 -48.43 41.34
N GLN A 187 22.87 -48.37 41.68
CA GLN A 187 22.35 -48.86 42.96
C GLN A 187 22.56 -50.38 43.11
N ARG A 188 22.33 -51.15 42.05
CA ARG A 188 22.54 -52.60 42.04
C ARG A 188 24.01 -52.95 42.23
N LEU A 189 24.91 -52.29 41.51
CA LEU A 189 26.36 -52.47 41.65
C LEU A 189 26.85 -52.05 43.04
N SER A 190 26.36 -50.91 43.56
CA SER A 190 26.67 -50.45 44.92
C SER A 190 26.26 -51.48 45.98
N SER A 191 25.06 -52.06 45.83
CA SER A 191 24.57 -53.12 46.72
C SER A 191 25.47 -54.36 46.70
N VAL A 192 25.96 -54.76 45.53
CA VAL A 192 26.92 -55.86 45.39
C VAL A 192 28.27 -55.50 46.01
N LEU A 193 28.79 -54.29 45.72
CA LEU A 193 30.04 -53.79 46.29
C LEU A 193 29.99 -53.73 47.81
N GLN A 194 28.84 -53.41 48.42
CA GLN A 194 28.68 -53.39 49.88
C GLN A 194 29.04 -54.73 50.55
N PHE A 195 28.84 -55.87 49.88
CA PHE A 195 29.23 -57.19 50.39
C PHE A 195 30.73 -57.46 50.31
N PHE A 196 31.43 -56.82 49.36
CA PHE A 196 32.90 -56.87 49.25
C PHE A 196 33.57 -55.80 50.12
N VAL A 197 32.85 -54.72 50.45
CA VAL A 197 33.27 -53.65 51.36
C VAL A 197 32.85 -54.00 52.78
N SER A 198 33.51 -55.01 53.36
CA SER A 198 33.70 -55.12 54.80
C SER A 198 34.88 -56.05 55.08
N GLN A 199 36.07 -55.44 55.23
CA GLN A 199 37.11 -55.74 56.23
C GLN A 199 38.57 -55.63 55.77
N GLU A 200 38.92 -55.24 54.53
CA GLU A 200 40.32 -54.87 54.25
C GLU A 200 40.44 -53.61 53.39
N ASN A 201 40.84 -52.51 54.07
CA ASN A 201 41.62 -51.36 53.58
C ASN A 201 41.29 -50.73 52.20
N ILE A 202 40.86 -49.46 52.18
CA ILE A 202 41.57 -48.30 51.57
C ILE A 202 40.66 -47.03 51.57
N ALA A 203 41.31 -45.90 51.88
CA ALA A 203 40.84 -44.56 52.18
C ALA A 203 39.86 -43.87 51.18
N PRO A 204 39.09 -42.86 51.63
CA PRO A 204 38.31 -42.00 50.75
C PRO A 204 39.21 -41.03 49.99
N SER A 205 39.47 -41.28 48.71
CA SER A 205 39.96 -40.24 47.79
C SER A 205 38.77 -39.61 47.08
N GLN A 206 38.24 -38.55 47.69
CA GLN A 206 37.38 -37.62 46.97
C GLN A 206 38.21 -36.90 45.92
N GLN A 207 38.17 -37.38 44.67
CA GLN A 207 38.43 -36.54 43.50
C GLN A 207 37.11 -36.35 42.76
N SER A 208 36.36 -35.35 43.20
CA SER A 208 35.28 -34.73 42.44
C SER A 208 35.86 -33.79 41.38
N THR A 209 36.56 -34.33 40.39
CA THR A 209 36.90 -33.58 39.17
C THR A 209 35.74 -33.66 38.19
N GLY A 210 34.69 -32.91 38.52
CA GLY A 210 33.49 -32.76 37.70
C GLY A 210 32.96 -31.35 37.70
N ARG A 211 33.86 -30.34 37.71
CA ARG A 211 33.53 -28.93 37.48
C ARG A 211 33.02 -28.79 36.04
N ARG A 212 31.75 -29.12 35.79
CA ARG A 212 31.02 -28.62 34.62
C ARG A 212 30.91 -27.11 34.79
N ARG A 213 31.83 -26.40 34.14
CA ARG A 213 31.67 -24.99 33.81
C ARG A 213 30.25 -24.82 33.25
N ARG A 214 29.41 -24.06 33.97
CA ARG A 214 28.28 -23.39 33.35
C ARG A 214 28.89 -22.52 32.25
N ALA A 215 28.67 -22.89 31.00
CA ALA A 215 28.75 -21.93 29.91
C ALA A 215 27.60 -20.95 30.16
N ASN A 216 27.94 -19.70 30.45
CA ASN A 216 27.01 -18.60 30.28
C ASN A 216 26.49 -18.65 28.83
N PRO A 217 25.19 -18.46 28.58
CA PRO A 217 24.76 -18.05 27.25
C PRO A 217 25.38 -16.67 26.95
N PRO A 218 25.84 -16.40 25.71
CA PRO A 218 26.21 -15.04 25.35
C PRO A 218 24.98 -14.14 25.46
N SER A 219 25.14 -13.02 26.14
CA SER A 219 24.23 -11.89 26.06
C SER A 219 24.19 -11.43 24.61
N GLU A 220 23.03 -11.52 23.97
CA GLU A 220 22.75 -10.80 22.73
C GLU A 220 22.40 -9.36 23.09
N GLU A 221 23.16 -8.41 22.53
CA GLU A 221 22.77 -7.00 22.35
C GLU A 221 21.76 -6.86 21.21
#